data_AF-A0A232EU47-F1
#
_entry.id   AF-A0A232EU47-F1
#
_cell.length_a   1.000
_cell.length_b   1.000
_cell.length_c   1.000
_cell.angle_alpha   90.00
_cell.angle_beta   90.00
_cell.angle_gamma   90.00
#
_symmetry.space_group_name_H-M   'P 1'
#
loop_
_entity.id
_entity.type
_entity.pdbx_description
1 polymer ?
#
loop_
_entity_poly.entity_id
_entity_poly.type
_entity_poly.pdbx_seq_one_letter_code
_entity_poly.pdbx_strand_id
1 'polypeptide(L)'
;PLYDGCDLTRAESELLILSLSLRHSFTNDALDDVLKTIDCHLPHNEYKSSYRFLKSFSKPEHKECYYCPDCPANLNFETNINRAECEFCHNIYLKKQLYDEGTFFYHLPLESQLTELMQSPLYLNIRRECEESDVINGEIYKDMSKRGIISKNDITIQ
;
A
#
# COMPACT_ATOMS: atom_id res chain seq x y z
N PRO A 1 -9.84 13.22 15.49
CA PRO A 1 -9.39 14.47 14.83
C PRO A 1 -7.88 14.63 15.06
N LEU A 2 -7.17 15.31 14.16
CA LEU A 2 -5.72 15.51 14.23
C LEU A 2 -5.32 16.45 15.38
N TYR A 3 -6.17 17.42 15.68
CA TYR A 3 -6.16 18.28 16.85
C TYR A 3 -7.59 18.81 17.08
N ASP A 4 -7.83 19.47 18.21
CA ASP A 4 -9.16 20.00 18.54
C ASP A 4 -9.67 20.99 17.49
N GLY A 5 -10.86 20.72 16.95
CA GLY A 5 -11.46 21.53 15.88
C GLY A 5 -10.97 21.21 14.47
N CYS A 6 -10.12 20.19 14.28
CA CYS A 6 -9.73 19.71 12.96
C CYS A 6 -10.72 18.68 12.41
N ASP A 7 -11.22 18.90 11.19
CA ASP A 7 -12.11 17.96 10.49
C ASP A 7 -11.39 16.69 10.06
N LEU A 8 -10.06 16.76 9.89
CA LEU A 8 -9.23 15.64 9.49
C LEU A 8 -8.90 14.77 10.70
N THR A 9 -9.11 13.46 10.60
CA THR A 9 -8.60 12.50 11.59
C THR A 9 -7.13 12.20 11.35
N ARG A 10 -6.44 11.74 12.40
CA ARG A 10 -5.05 11.28 12.28
C ARG A 10 -4.89 10.22 11.18
N ALA A 11 -5.78 9.23 11.15
CA ALA A 11 -5.72 8.14 10.17
C ALA A 11 -5.88 8.64 8.73
N GLU A 12 -6.81 9.57 8.49
CA GLU A 12 -6.98 10.17 7.16
C GLU A 12 -5.76 10.99 6.74
N SER A 13 -5.18 11.76 7.67
CA SER A 13 -3.95 12.51 7.40
C SER A 13 -2.77 11.59 7.11
N GLU A 14 -2.61 10.51 7.87
CA GLU A 14 -1.57 9.50 7.62
C GLU A 14 -1.74 8.88 6.22
N LEU A 15 -2.97 8.54 5.83
CA LEU A 15 -3.26 7.97 4.52
C LEU A 15 -2.97 8.95 3.37
N LEU A 16 -3.27 10.24 3.54
CA LEU A 16 -2.99 11.29 2.56
C LEU A 16 -1.48 11.46 2.35
N ILE A 17 -0.72 11.51 3.45
CA ILE A 17 0.75 11.62 3.38
C ILE A 17 1.34 10.39 2.70
N LEU A 18 0.86 9.19 3.04
CA LEU A 18 1.31 7.95 2.40
C LEU A 18 0.99 7.96 0.89
N SER A 19 -0.24 8.33 0.51
CA SER A 19 -0.67 8.45 -0.89
C SER A 19 0.22 9.42 -1.67
N LEU A 20 0.53 10.59 -1.10
CA LEU A 20 1.42 11.57 -1.72
C LEU A 20 2.84 11.00 -1.91
N SER A 21 3.36 10.34 -0.86
CA SER A 21 4.70 9.75 -0.89
C SER A 21 4.84 8.69 -1.97
N LEU A 22 3.83 7.83 -2.13
CA LEU A 22 3.79 6.79 -3.16
C LEU A 22 3.67 7.39 -4.55
N ARG A 23 2.76 8.36 -4.73
CA ARG A 23 2.51 9.03 -6.02
C ARG A 23 3.74 9.72 -6.58
N HIS A 24 4.57 10.30 -5.71
CA HIS A 24 5.76 11.05 -6.10
C HIS A 24 7.07 10.32 -5.78
N SER A 25 7.00 9.04 -5.39
CA SER A 25 8.18 8.21 -5.11
C SER A 25 9.15 8.88 -4.13
N PHE A 26 8.63 9.35 -2.99
CA PHE A 26 9.47 9.98 -1.98
C PHE A 26 10.57 9.01 -1.50
N THR A 27 11.78 9.54 -1.36
CA THR A 27 12.82 8.86 -0.60
C THR A 27 12.47 8.88 0.89
N ASN A 28 13.14 8.04 1.70
CA ASN A 28 12.95 8.06 3.15
C ASN A 28 13.26 9.44 3.75
N ASP A 29 14.28 10.12 3.24
CA ASP A 29 14.65 11.47 3.69
C ASP A 29 13.57 12.49 3.31
N ALA A 30 13.06 12.44 2.07
CA ALA A 30 11.97 13.31 1.63
C ALA A 30 10.69 13.10 2.46
N LEU A 31 10.35 11.84 2.79
CA LEU A 31 9.23 11.55 3.68
C LEU A 31 9.46 12.13 5.07
N ASP A 32 10.66 11.97 5.65
CA ASP A 32 10.97 12.49 6.98
C ASP A 32 10.93 14.03 7.02
N ASP A 33 11.42 14.71 5.99
CA ASP A 33 11.36 16.17 5.86
C ASP A 33 9.91 16.67 5.70
N VAL A 34 9.09 15.96 4.93
CA VAL A 34 7.66 16.29 4.79
C VAL A 34 6.92 16.10 6.12
N LEU A 35 7.17 15.01 6.85
CA LEU A 35 6.57 14.77 8.15
C LEU A 35 6.95 15.86 9.16
N LYS A 36 8.22 16.25 9.21
CA LYS A 36 8.69 17.37 10.05
C LYS A 36 8.05 18.69 9.66
N THR A 37 7.95 18.96 8.36
CA THR A 37 7.33 20.19 7.85
C THR A 37 5.85 20.25 8.26
N ILE A 38 5.11 19.15 8.13
CA ILE A 38 3.72 19.07 8.59
C ILE A 38 3.65 19.27 10.10
N ASP A 39 4.49 18.61 10.89
CA ASP A 39 4.54 18.77 12.34
C ASP A 39 4.76 20.25 12.75
N CYS A 40 5.57 21.02 12.00
CA CYS A 40 5.76 22.46 12.24
C CYS A 40 4.51 23.32 12.00
N HIS A 41 3.56 22.85 11.20
CA HIS A 41 2.28 23.52 10.94
C HIS A 41 1.18 23.12 11.92
N LEU A 42 1.39 22.06 12.70
CA LEU A 42 0.43 21.56 13.68
C LEU A 42 0.65 22.20 15.06
N PRO A 43 -0.37 22.22 15.93
CA PRO A 43 -0.23 22.70 17.31
C PRO A 43 0.76 21.90 18.17
N HIS A 44 1.12 20.70 17.72
CA HIS A 44 2.03 19.75 18.37
C HIS A 44 2.63 18.77 17.34
N ASN A 45 3.75 18.14 17.69
CA ASN A 45 4.39 17.12 16.85
C ASN A 45 3.62 15.79 16.89
N GLU A 46 2.92 15.48 15.79
CA GLU A 46 2.08 14.29 15.66
C GLU A 46 2.88 13.10 15.11
N TYR A 47 3.68 13.30 14.07
CA TYR A 47 4.28 12.21 13.28
C TYR A 47 5.69 11.83 13.73
N LYS A 48 6.51 12.80 14.16
CA LYS A 48 7.85 12.65 14.77
C LYS A 48 8.94 12.05 13.89
N SER A 49 8.67 10.97 13.15
CA SER A 49 9.65 10.26 12.29
C SER A 49 8.96 9.36 11.27
N SER A 50 9.59 9.19 10.11
CA SER A 50 9.20 8.22 9.08
C SER A 50 9.03 6.78 9.61
N TYR A 51 9.88 6.33 10.54
CA TYR A 51 9.77 4.99 11.14
C TYR A 51 8.45 4.79 11.91
N ARG A 52 8.10 5.73 12.78
CA ARG A 52 6.86 5.64 13.58
C ARG A 52 5.63 5.79 12.70
N PHE A 53 5.71 6.67 11.71
CA PHE A 53 4.68 6.84 10.68
C PHE A 53 4.44 5.54 9.92
N LEU A 54 5.47 4.93 9.33
CA LEU A 54 5.31 3.68 8.58
C LEU A 54 4.87 2.49 9.45
N LYS A 55 5.18 2.52 10.75
CA LYS A 55 4.75 1.50 11.71
C LYS A 55 3.28 1.61 12.12
N SER A 56 2.62 2.76 11.90
CA SER A 56 1.19 2.89 12.19
C SER A 56 0.32 2.11 11.21
N PHE A 57 0.83 1.85 9.99
CA PHE A 57 0.17 1.02 9.00
C PHE A 57 0.33 -0.46 9.33
N SER A 58 -0.76 -1.22 9.13
CA SER A 58 -0.75 -2.67 9.30
C SER A 58 0.27 -3.28 8.34
N LYS A 59 1.12 -4.17 8.86
CA LYS A 59 2.00 -4.96 8.01
C LYS A 59 1.13 -5.93 7.21
N PRO A 60 1.35 -6.05 5.88
CA PRO A 60 0.65 -7.07 5.12
C PRO A 60 0.98 -8.44 5.72
N GLU A 61 -0.04 -9.28 5.81
CA GLU A 61 0.15 -10.68 6.15
C GLU A 61 1.08 -11.30 5.11
N HIS A 62 2.17 -11.91 5.58
CA HIS A 62 3.13 -12.59 4.74
C HIS A 62 3.51 -13.91 5.39
N LYS A 63 3.76 -14.91 4.55
CA LYS A 63 4.22 -16.23 4.97
C LYS A 63 5.65 -16.44 4.47
N GLU A 64 6.55 -16.77 5.39
CA GLU A 64 7.87 -17.29 5.01
C GLU A 64 7.72 -18.70 4.45
N CYS A 65 8.16 -18.88 3.22
CA CYS A 65 8.17 -20.17 2.53
C CYS A 65 9.63 -20.57 2.29
N TYR A 66 9.96 -21.79 2.69
CA TYR A 66 11.31 -22.34 2.58
C TYR A 66 11.33 -23.37 1.45
N TYR A 67 12.47 -23.54 0.79
CA TYR A 67 12.62 -24.51 -0.30
C TYR A 67 13.90 -25.32 -0.15
N CYS A 68 13.97 -26.46 -0.83
CA CYS A 68 15.16 -27.29 -0.85
C CYS A 68 16.21 -26.70 -1.83
N PRO A 69 17.48 -26.53 -1.43
CA PRO A 69 18.52 -26.08 -2.36
C PRO A 69 18.76 -27.03 -3.55
N ASP A 70 18.60 -28.33 -3.31
CA ASP A 70 18.95 -29.39 -4.27
C ASP A 70 17.75 -29.90 -5.09
N CYS A 71 16.53 -29.47 -4.76
CA CYS A 71 15.31 -29.97 -5.38
C CYS A 71 14.32 -28.82 -5.65
N PRO A 72 13.50 -28.91 -6.71
CA PRO A 72 12.44 -27.93 -6.98
C PRO A 72 11.22 -28.15 -6.08
N ALA A 73 11.45 -28.20 -4.76
CA ALA A 73 10.47 -28.57 -3.75
C ALA A 73 10.40 -27.53 -2.63
N ASN A 74 9.18 -27.15 -2.25
CA ASN A 74 8.95 -26.35 -1.05
C ASN A 74 9.02 -27.24 0.18
N LEU A 75 9.56 -26.70 1.27
CA LEU A 75 9.66 -27.37 2.55
C LEU A 75 8.51 -26.93 3.45
N ASN A 76 7.72 -27.91 3.89
CA ASN A 76 6.60 -27.68 4.79
C ASN A 76 7.07 -27.83 6.24
N PHE A 77 7.20 -26.70 6.93
CA PHE A 77 7.44 -26.68 8.37
C PHE A 77 6.11 -26.68 9.11
N GLU A 78 5.86 -27.73 9.90
CA GLU A 78 4.71 -27.77 10.81
C GLU A 78 4.86 -26.72 11.93
N THR A 79 3.73 -26.26 12.47
CA THR A 79 3.70 -25.27 13.54
C THR A 79 4.49 -25.75 14.75
N ASN A 80 5.49 -24.98 15.18
CA ASN A 80 6.44 -25.28 16.27
C ASN A 80 7.50 -26.35 15.97
N ILE A 81 7.60 -26.83 14.73
CA ILE A 81 8.66 -27.76 14.33
C ILE A 81 9.66 -27.02 13.45
N ASN A 82 10.90 -26.90 13.93
CA ASN A 82 11.99 -26.22 13.22
C ASN A 82 12.77 -27.11 12.25
N ARG A 83 12.21 -28.27 11.89
CA ARG A 83 12.80 -29.24 10.95
C ARG A 83 11.78 -29.62 9.88
N ALA A 84 12.26 -29.78 8.65
CA ALA A 84 11.46 -30.31 7.54
C ALA A 84 12.31 -31.29 6.75
N GLU A 85 11.71 -32.40 6.34
CA GLU A 85 12.33 -33.36 5.42
C GLU A 85 11.86 -33.03 4.00
N CYS A 86 12.78 -33.04 3.05
CA CYS A 86 12.43 -32.86 1.63
C CYS A 86 11.82 -34.15 1.08
N GLU A 87 10.64 -34.04 0.45
CA GLU A 87 9.92 -35.17 -0.14
C GLU A 87 10.66 -35.87 -1.29
N PHE A 88 11.66 -35.21 -1.90
CA PHE A 88 12.37 -35.74 -3.08
C PHE A 88 13.76 -36.29 -2.76
N CYS A 89 14.56 -35.57 -1.96
CA CYS A 89 15.93 -36.00 -1.62
C CYS A 89 16.04 -36.60 -0.22
N HIS A 90 14.97 -36.56 0.58
CA HIS A 90 14.96 -37.02 1.98
C HIS A 90 15.98 -36.33 2.90
N ASN A 91 16.58 -35.23 2.45
CA ASN A 91 17.44 -34.40 3.29
C ASN A 91 16.58 -33.68 4.32
N ILE A 92 17.09 -33.62 5.55
CA ILE A 92 16.46 -32.93 6.67
C ILE A 92 17.10 -31.57 6.82
N TYR A 93 16.27 -30.53 6.77
CA TYR A 93 16.70 -29.15 6.91
C TYR A 93 16.16 -28.53 8.18
N LEU A 94 16.98 -27.66 8.79
CA LEU A 94 16.57 -26.84 9.92
C LEU A 94 16.16 -25.45 9.44
N LYS A 95 15.06 -24.92 9.98
CA LYS A 95 14.53 -23.60 9.60
C LYS A 95 15.57 -22.48 9.73
N LYS A 96 16.33 -22.50 10.82
CA LYS A 96 17.39 -21.51 11.09
C LYS A 96 18.50 -21.58 10.02
N GLN A 97 18.92 -22.79 9.66
CA GLN A 97 19.97 -22.98 8.65
C GLN A 97 19.54 -22.38 7.31
N LEU A 98 18.34 -22.70 6.85
CA LEU A 98 17.82 -22.17 5.58
C LEU A 98 17.63 -20.64 5.62
N TYR A 99 17.25 -20.09 6.78
CA TYR A 99 17.16 -18.64 6.97
C TYR A 99 18.53 -17.97 6.83
N ASP A 100 19.55 -18.51 7.52
CA ASP A 100 20.92 -17.99 7.49
C ASP A 100 21.55 -18.13 6.08
N GLU A 101 21.17 -19.17 5.33
CA GLU A 101 21.61 -19.41 3.95
C GLU A 101 20.81 -18.61 2.89
N GLY A 102 19.69 -17.98 3.27
CA GLY A 102 18.82 -17.26 2.33
C GLY A 102 17.94 -18.16 1.45
N THR A 103 17.77 -19.43 1.83
CA THR A 103 16.98 -20.43 1.10
C THR A 103 15.49 -20.34 1.46
N PHE A 104 14.91 -19.16 1.26
CA PHE A 104 13.49 -18.89 1.51
C PHE A 104 12.99 -17.73 0.65
N PHE A 105 11.68 -17.54 0.63
CA PHE A 105 11.02 -16.39 0.02
C PHE A 105 9.78 -16.00 0.82
N TYR A 106 9.31 -14.77 0.61
CA TYR A 106 8.05 -14.29 1.18
C TYR A 106 6.90 -14.53 0.21
N HIS A 107 5.88 -15.25 0.67
CA HIS A 107 4.60 -15.34 -0.01
C HIS A 107 3.64 -14.28 0.56
N LEU A 108 3.22 -13.36 -0.31
CA LEU A 108 2.17 -12.40 -0.01
C LEU A 108 0.87 -12.90 -0.66
N PRO A 109 -0.19 -13.21 0.11
CA PRO A 109 -1.45 -13.69 -0.43
C PRO A 109 -2.26 -12.53 -1.01
N LEU A 110 -1.83 -12.02 -2.17
CA LEU A 110 -2.45 -10.84 -2.80
C LEU A 110 -3.91 -11.08 -3.16
N GLU A 111 -4.29 -12.30 -3.55
CA GLU A 111 -5.67 -12.62 -3.92
C GLU A 111 -6.63 -12.40 -2.75
N SER A 112 -6.30 -12.91 -1.55
CA SER A 112 -7.14 -12.71 -0.37
C SER A 112 -7.16 -11.25 0.05
N GLN A 113 -6.01 -10.57 0.03
CA GLN A 113 -5.90 -9.14 0.36
C GLN A 113 -6.74 -8.27 -0.58
N LEU A 114 -6.70 -8.52 -1.88
CA LEU A 114 -7.51 -7.79 -2.88
C LEU A 114 -8.99 -8.13 -2.75
N THR A 115 -9.32 -9.39 -2.49
CA THR A 115 -10.71 -9.82 -2.29
C THR A 115 -11.32 -9.15 -1.07
N GLU A 116 -10.60 -9.13 0.06
CA GLU A 116 -11.02 -8.44 1.28
C GLU A 116 -11.18 -6.93 1.03
N LEU A 117 -10.23 -6.32 0.32
CA LEU A 117 -10.31 -4.91 -0.05
C LEU A 117 -11.57 -4.63 -0.88
N MET A 118 -11.85 -5.43 -1.93
CA MET A 118 -13.03 -5.27 -2.79
C MET A 118 -14.35 -5.46 -2.05
N GLN A 119 -14.37 -6.31 -1.02
CA GLN A 119 -15.55 -6.57 -0.19
C GLN A 119 -15.71 -5.53 0.94
N SER A 120 -14.68 -4.73 1.21
CA SER A 120 -14.72 -3.71 2.27
C SER A 120 -15.53 -2.46 1.85
N PRO A 121 -16.09 -1.72 2.81
CA PRO A 121 -16.72 -0.41 2.53
C PRO A 121 -15.77 0.60 1.86
N LEU A 122 -14.44 0.43 2.02
CA LEU A 122 -13.44 1.27 1.38
C LEU A 122 -13.46 1.16 -0.15
N TYR A 123 -13.81 -0.02 -0.69
CA TYR A 123 -13.91 -0.21 -2.13
C TYR A 123 -14.92 0.76 -2.76
N LEU A 124 -16.04 1.02 -2.09
CA LEU A 124 -17.05 2.00 -2.54
C LEU A 124 -16.50 3.42 -2.56
N ASN A 125 -15.61 3.76 -1.63
CA ASN A 125 -14.96 5.08 -1.57
C ASN A 125 -13.88 5.23 -2.64
N ILE A 126 -13.13 4.17 -2.95
CA ILE A 126 -12.14 4.15 -4.04
C ILE A 126 -12.83 4.21 -5.40
N ARG A 127 -14.00 3.58 -5.52
CA ARG A 127 -14.83 3.56 -6.73
C ARG A 127 -15.82 4.73 -6.81
N ARG A 128 -15.71 5.75 -5.95
CA ARG A 128 -16.46 6.99 -6.19
C ARG A 128 -15.99 7.57 -7.51
N GLU A 129 -16.76 7.34 -8.56
CA GLU A 129 -16.72 8.14 -9.77
C GLU A 129 -17.00 9.57 -9.30
N CYS A 130 -15.97 10.41 -9.39
CA CYS A 130 -16.09 11.82 -9.07
C CYS A 130 -17.09 12.41 -10.06
N GLU A 131 -18.24 12.90 -9.58
CA GLU A 131 -19.30 13.35 -10.48
C GLU A 131 -18.90 14.62 -11.27
N GLU A 132 -17.99 15.48 -10.80
CA GLU A 132 -17.54 16.70 -11.53
C GLU A 132 -16.11 17.11 -11.06
N SER A 133 -15.18 17.72 -11.82
CA SER A 133 -15.36 18.93 -12.66
C SER A 133 -14.18 19.27 -13.61
N ASP A 134 -13.29 18.33 -13.98
CA ASP A 134 -12.27 18.59 -15.00
C ASP A 134 -12.36 17.60 -16.16
N VAL A 135 -12.36 18.12 -17.39
CA VAL A 135 -12.30 17.31 -18.60
C VAL A 135 -10.87 16.79 -18.75
N ILE A 136 -10.57 15.71 -18.01
CA ILE A 136 -9.25 15.05 -17.99
C ILE A 136 -9.00 14.14 -19.19
N ASN A 137 -10.01 13.91 -20.04
CA ASN A 137 -9.85 13.15 -21.28
C ASN A 137 -10.61 13.77 -22.45
N GLY A 138 -10.07 13.62 -23.67
CA GLY A 138 -10.66 14.19 -24.88
C GLY A 138 -11.94 13.50 -25.35
N GLU A 139 -12.30 12.35 -24.79
CA GLU A 139 -13.55 11.64 -25.12
C GLU A 139 -14.76 12.30 -24.43
N ILE A 140 -14.60 12.70 -23.18
CA ILE A 140 -15.58 13.45 -22.39
C ILE A 140 -15.82 14.83 -23.03
N TYR A 141 -14.76 15.51 -23.50
CA TYR A 141 -14.90 16.76 -24.26
C TYR A 141 -15.76 16.59 -25.51
N LYS A 142 -15.53 15.51 -26.27
CA LYS A 142 -16.29 15.19 -27.48
C LYS A 142 -17.75 14.85 -27.16
N ASP A 143 -18.02 14.15 -26.05
CA ASP A 143 -19.38 13.84 -25.62
C ASP A 143 -20.14 15.11 -25.21
N MET A 144 -19.55 15.97 -24.39
CA MET A 144 -20.15 17.25 -23.98
C MET A 144 -20.40 18.18 -25.18
N SER A 145 -19.49 18.21 -26.16
CA SER A 145 -19.68 18.96 -27.41
C SER A 145 -20.83 18.39 -28.24
N LYS A 146 -20.96 17.05 -28.34
CA LYS A 146 -22.08 16.41 -29.03
C LYS A 146 -23.42 16.65 -28.33
N ARG A 147 -23.42 16.71 -27.01
CA ARG A 147 -24.61 16.98 -26.18
C ARG A 147 -24.98 18.47 -26.13
N GLY A 148 -24.19 19.34 -26.76
CA GLY A 148 -24.45 20.78 -26.85
C GLY A 148 -24.21 21.54 -25.55
N ILE A 149 -23.51 20.93 -24.59
CA ILE A 149 -23.22 21.51 -23.27
C ILE A 149 -22.09 22.55 -23.39
N ILE A 150 -21.14 22.33 -24.30
CA ILE A 150 -20.00 23.23 -24.57
C ILE A 150 -19.92 23.59 -26.05
N SER A 151 -19.58 24.85 -26.34
CA SER A 151 -19.39 25.32 -27.72
C SER A 151 -17.99 25.01 -28.23
N LYS A 152 -17.78 25.04 -29.56
CA LYS A 152 -16.48 24.77 -30.19
C LYS A 152 -15.36 25.73 -29.75
N ASN A 153 -15.72 26.86 -29.13
CA ASN A 153 -14.81 27.91 -28.69
C ASN A 153 -14.92 28.17 -27.17
N ASP A 154 -15.46 27.22 -26.41
CA ASP A 154 -15.58 27.37 -24.96
C ASP A 154 -14.21 27.15 -24.30
N ILE A 155 -13.64 28.23 -23.76
CA ILE A 155 -12.34 28.26 -23.07
C ILE A 155 -12.48 28.19 -21.54
N THR A 156 -13.69 27.95 -21.03
CA THR A 156 -14.00 27.94 -19.60
C THR A 156 -13.44 26.73 -18.84
N ILE A 157 -12.77 25.83 -19.54
CA ILE A 157 -12.11 24.63 -18.99
C ILE A 157 -10.61 24.73 -19.34
N GLN A 158 -9.87 25.54 -18.56
CA GLN A 158 -8.41 25.60 -18.57
C GLN A 158 -7.86 25.33 -17.18
#